data_AF-A0A211YMK0-F1
#
_entry.id   AF-A0A211YMK0-F1
#
_cell.length_a   1.000
_cell.length_b   1.000
_cell.length_c   1.000
_cell.angle_alpha   90.00
_cell.angle_beta   90.00
_cell.angle_gamma   90.00
#
_symmetry.space_group_name_H-M   'P 1'
#
loop_
_entity.id
_entity.type
_entity.pdbx_description
1 polymer ?
#
loop_
_entity_poly.entity_id
_entity_poly.type
_entity_poly.pdbx_seq_one_letter_code
_entity_poly.pdbx_strand_id
1 'polypeptide(L)'
;METLGDMISMESLGLEEAIERARILLEAVSRGEYCCLRFGLPYVTPSLLASQVFCEKKLEYSLLNESEDEKAKRVSEARKLVEVLLEARRHLPRQLDRFTLSFPVAAVVEGVPIIGRPHAVYFEDGHVAAIVLGKITMRPSKLYDSDRVKLYAYALTLAYAGFPLTSRTRLVLVAAKDNKKLIDALSSLDPGSARPFRGDGAAIHVLAHDVHVELETVSNLLAYWKGNRASTARQGPWCSSCPFRELCKN
;
A
#
# COMPACT_ATOMS: atom_id res chain seq x y z
N MET A 1 -38.54 9.04 -5.88
CA MET A 1 -37.97 8.44 -7.10
C MET A 1 -36.77 9.29 -7.46
N GLU A 2 -35.61 8.95 -6.90
CA GLU A 2 -34.35 9.49 -7.42
C GLU A 2 -34.14 8.87 -8.80
N THR A 3 -33.79 9.70 -9.78
CA THR A 3 -33.61 9.21 -11.14
C THR A 3 -32.26 8.50 -11.24
N LEU A 4 -32.14 7.52 -12.14
CA LEU A 4 -30.88 6.78 -12.37
C LEU A 4 -29.68 7.72 -12.64
N GLY A 5 -29.94 8.94 -13.16
CA GLY A 5 -28.94 9.97 -13.37
C GLY A 5 -28.42 10.63 -12.09
N ASP A 6 -29.26 10.74 -11.04
CA ASP A 6 -28.87 11.35 -9.76
C ASP A 6 -27.91 10.42 -8.98
N MET A 7 -28.17 9.10 -9.03
CA MET A 7 -27.31 8.07 -8.40
C MET A 7 -25.93 7.96 -9.05
N ILE A 8 -25.85 8.00 -10.39
CA ILE A 8 -24.58 8.00 -11.14
C ILE A 8 -23.74 9.25 -10.81
N SER A 9 -24.40 10.39 -10.57
CA SER A 9 -23.70 11.62 -10.19
C SER A 9 -23.04 11.49 -8.82
N MET A 10 -23.74 10.89 -7.83
CA MET A 10 -23.25 10.74 -6.45
C MET A 10 -22.06 9.79 -6.30
N GLU A 11 -22.04 8.69 -7.05
CA GLU A 11 -20.91 7.74 -7.00
C GLU A 11 -19.64 8.32 -7.63
N SER A 12 -19.77 9.10 -8.69
CA SER A 12 -18.63 9.80 -9.32
C SER A 12 -18.05 10.91 -8.45
N LEU A 13 -18.90 11.59 -7.68
CA LEU A 13 -18.49 12.58 -6.69
C LEU A 13 -17.60 11.96 -5.60
N GLY A 14 -17.93 10.76 -5.12
CA GLY A 14 -17.15 10.10 -4.05
C GLY A 14 -15.73 9.72 -4.48
N LEU A 15 -15.55 9.21 -5.69
CA LEU A 15 -14.24 8.85 -6.22
C LEU A 15 -13.35 10.08 -6.47
N GLU A 16 -13.91 11.11 -7.10
CA GLU A 16 -13.17 12.35 -7.35
C GLU A 16 -12.75 13.03 -6.04
N GLU A 17 -13.64 13.06 -5.05
CA GLU A 17 -13.32 13.60 -3.73
C GLU A 17 -12.20 12.80 -3.04
N ALA A 18 -12.24 11.46 -3.10
CA ALA A 18 -11.20 10.62 -2.52
C ALA A 18 -9.83 10.82 -3.18
N ILE A 19 -9.81 10.95 -4.52
CA ILE A 19 -8.59 11.30 -5.28
C ILE A 19 -8.08 12.70 -4.90
N GLU A 20 -8.99 13.66 -4.74
CA GLU A 20 -8.64 15.03 -4.37
C GLU A 20 -8.07 15.10 -2.95
N ARG A 21 -8.63 14.36 -2.00
CA ARG A 21 -8.07 14.22 -0.63
C ARG A 21 -6.65 13.63 -0.66
N ALA A 22 -6.43 12.59 -1.46
CA ALA A 22 -5.10 12.02 -1.63
C ALA A 22 -4.11 13.04 -2.24
N ARG A 23 -4.55 13.83 -3.23
CA ARG A 23 -3.75 14.92 -3.83
C ARG A 23 -3.35 15.95 -2.79
N ILE A 24 -4.31 16.47 -2.02
CA ILE A 24 -4.08 17.49 -0.99
C ILE A 24 -3.03 16.99 0.02
N LEU A 25 -3.17 15.74 0.48
CA LEU A 25 -2.22 15.16 1.43
C LEU A 25 -0.82 15.00 0.83
N LEU A 26 -0.71 14.47 -0.40
CA LEU A 26 0.59 14.34 -1.08
C LEU A 26 1.28 15.69 -1.26
N GLU A 27 0.51 16.73 -1.60
CA GLU A 27 1.04 18.08 -1.72
C GLU A 27 1.50 18.65 -0.38
N ALA A 28 0.71 18.50 0.68
CA ALA A 28 1.09 18.91 2.03
C ALA A 28 2.38 18.21 2.50
N VAL A 29 2.50 16.91 2.25
CA VAL A 29 3.72 16.14 2.48
C VAL A 29 4.90 16.70 1.66
N SER A 30 4.68 17.01 0.38
CA SER A 30 5.73 17.56 -0.50
C SER A 30 6.20 18.97 -0.10
N ARG A 31 5.34 19.74 0.56
CA ARG A 31 5.64 21.07 1.11
C ARG A 31 6.27 21.02 2.50
N GLY A 32 6.38 19.83 3.10
CA GLY A 32 6.94 19.65 4.45
C GLY A 32 5.99 20.02 5.58
N GLU A 33 4.68 20.08 5.32
CA GLU A 33 3.66 20.35 6.35
C GLU A 33 3.50 19.18 7.32
N TYR A 34 3.93 17.98 6.90
CA TYR A 34 4.09 16.83 7.76
C TYR A 34 5.56 16.66 8.11
N CYS A 35 5.83 16.47 9.39
CA CYS A 35 7.17 16.23 9.89
C CYS A 35 7.13 15.24 11.05
N CYS A 36 8.32 14.94 11.55
CA CYS A 36 8.49 14.53 12.93
C CYS A 36 8.02 13.10 13.26
N LEU A 37 7.82 12.25 12.24
CA LEU A 37 7.93 10.82 12.46
C LEU A 37 9.38 10.47 12.80
N ARG A 38 9.58 9.25 13.31
CA ARG A 38 10.90 8.70 13.58
C ARG A 38 11.83 8.90 12.37
N PHE A 39 13.07 9.31 12.66
CA PHE A 39 14.08 9.71 11.67
C PHE A 39 13.74 10.95 10.84
N GLY A 40 12.82 11.80 11.33
CA GLY A 40 12.44 13.05 10.66
C GLY A 40 11.62 12.82 9.39
N LEU A 41 11.04 11.63 9.21
CA LEU A 41 10.27 11.34 7.99
C LEU A 41 8.92 12.08 8.00
N PRO A 42 8.47 12.59 6.84
CA PRO A 42 7.17 13.23 6.72
C PRO A 42 6.02 12.23 6.52
N TYR A 43 6.32 10.98 6.14
CA TYR A 43 5.34 9.92 5.88
C TYR A 43 5.98 8.53 5.99
N VAL A 44 5.14 7.50 5.93
CA VAL A 44 5.56 6.09 5.83
C VAL A 44 4.96 5.47 4.56
N THR A 45 5.65 4.50 3.95
CA THR A 45 5.10 3.72 2.83
C THR A 45 4.70 2.32 3.29
N PRO A 46 3.75 1.65 2.61
CA PRO A 46 3.47 0.24 2.83
C PRO A 46 4.71 -0.66 2.74
N SER A 47 5.72 -0.28 1.95
CA SER A 47 7.01 -0.98 1.88
C SER A 47 7.87 -0.82 3.13
N LEU A 48 7.88 0.37 3.75
CA LEU A 48 8.54 0.58 5.04
C LEU A 48 7.86 -0.23 6.15
N LEU A 49 6.53 -0.25 6.19
CA LEU A 49 5.76 -1.08 7.14
C LEU A 49 6.04 -2.58 6.96
N ALA A 50 6.10 -3.06 5.71
CA ALA A 50 6.49 -4.45 5.44
C ALA A 50 7.93 -4.78 5.87
N SER A 51 8.86 -3.83 5.70
CA SER A 51 10.25 -3.99 6.11
C SER A 51 10.38 -4.04 7.63
N GLN A 52 9.55 -3.28 8.34
CA GLN A 52 9.46 -3.27 9.80
C GLN A 52 9.08 -4.65 10.35
N VAL A 53 8.10 -5.31 9.74
CA VAL A 53 7.64 -6.67 10.11
C VAL A 53 8.73 -7.73 9.93
N PHE A 54 9.65 -7.50 8.99
CA PHE A 54 10.80 -8.37 8.82
C PHE A 54 11.79 -8.21 9.98
N CYS A 55 12.24 -6.99 10.27
CA CYS A 55 13.05 -6.67 11.46
C CYS A 55 13.15 -5.15 11.64
N GLU A 56 12.63 -4.62 12.75
CA GLU A 56 12.62 -3.18 13.00
C GLU A 56 14.02 -2.63 13.26
N LYS A 57 14.87 -3.38 13.98
CA LYS A 57 16.27 -2.97 14.19
C LYS A 57 17.05 -2.87 12.89
N LYS A 58 16.86 -3.81 11.97
CA LYS A 58 17.48 -3.72 10.63
C LYS A 58 17.00 -2.46 9.90
N LEU A 59 15.69 -2.18 9.94
CA LEU A 59 15.10 -0.99 9.32
C LEU A 59 15.64 0.31 9.95
N GLU A 60 15.70 0.38 11.27
CA GLU A 60 16.26 1.51 12.02
C GLU A 60 17.71 1.79 11.60
N TYR A 61 18.57 0.77 11.60
CA TYR A 61 19.96 0.95 11.18
C TYR A 61 20.07 1.33 9.70
N SER A 62 19.23 0.78 8.81
CA SER A 62 19.19 1.20 7.41
C SER A 62 18.87 2.68 7.26
N LEU A 63 17.92 3.21 8.02
CA LEU A 63 17.51 4.61 7.95
C LEU A 63 18.52 5.56 8.60
N LEU A 64 19.17 5.13 9.69
CA LEU A 64 20.22 5.92 10.35
C LEU A 64 21.50 6.01 9.50
N ASN A 65 21.80 4.98 8.71
CA ASN A 65 22.95 4.95 7.81
C ASN A 65 22.60 5.37 6.37
N GLU A 66 21.39 5.89 6.14
CA GLU A 66 20.97 6.36 4.83
C GLU A 66 21.72 7.65 4.44
N SER A 67 22.22 7.72 3.21
CA SER A 67 22.89 8.92 2.72
C SER A 67 21.92 10.09 2.56
N GLU A 68 22.43 11.32 2.61
CA GLU A 68 21.60 12.52 2.41
C GLU A 68 20.89 12.52 1.05
N ASP A 69 21.53 11.98 0.01
CA ASP A 69 20.91 11.82 -1.32
C ASP A 69 19.67 10.91 -1.30
N GLU A 70 19.73 9.79 -0.58
CA GLU A 70 18.60 8.87 -0.46
C GLU A 70 17.47 9.48 0.37
N LYS A 71 17.80 10.24 1.43
CA LYS A 71 16.81 11.04 2.18
C LYS A 71 16.13 12.06 1.28
N ALA A 72 16.90 12.81 0.50
CA ALA A 72 16.38 13.80 -0.45
C ALA A 72 15.49 13.16 -1.52
N LYS A 73 15.90 11.99 -2.05
CA LYS A 73 15.08 11.22 -2.99
C LYS A 73 13.73 10.86 -2.38
N ARG A 74 13.69 10.33 -1.15
CA ARG A 74 12.43 9.98 -0.48
C ARG A 74 11.50 11.18 -0.30
N VAL A 75 12.03 12.35 0.09
CA VAL A 75 11.22 13.57 0.17
C VAL A 75 10.67 13.96 -1.20
N SER A 76 11.49 13.83 -2.26
CA SER A 76 11.07 14.10 -3.64
C SER A 76 10.02 13.12 -4.20
N GLU A 77 9.90 11.91 -3.63
CA GLU A 77 8.93 10.90 -4.10
C GLU A 77 7.49 11.39 -3.97
N ALA A 78 7.14 12.11 -2.89
CA ALA A 78 5.79 12.64 -2.71
C ALA A 78 5.39 13.56 -3.87
N ARG A 79 6.30 14.43 -4.32
CA ARG A 79 6.07 15.31 -5.48
C ARG A 79 5.84 14.53 -6.76
N LYS A 80 6.64 13.48 -7.02
CA LYS A 80 6.44 12.59 -8.18
C LYS A 80 5.09 11.88 -8.13
N LEU A 81 4.64 11.48 -6.93
CA LEU A 81 3.33 10.87 -6.75
C LEU A 81 2.18 11.85 -7.02
N VAL A 82 2.33 13.15 -6.74
CA VAL A 82 1.34 14.16 -7.15
C VAL A 82 1.20 14.18 -8.69
N GLU A 83 2.31 14.20 -9.42
CA GLU A 83 2.30 14.23 -10.89
C GLU A 83 1.61 12.99 -11.48
N VAL A 84 1.95 11.81 -10.98
CA VAL A 84 1.33 10.54 -11.40
C VAL A 84 -0.17 10.50 -11.06
N LEU A 85 -0.57 11.06 -9.92
CA LEU A 85 -1.99 11.11 -9.53
C LEU A 85 -2.80 12.02 -10.47
N LEU A 86 -2.25 13.18 -10.82
CA LEU A 86 -2.87 14.11 -11.76
C LEU A 86 -3.01 13.51 -13.17
N GLU A 87 -2.01 12.74 -13.61
CA GLU A 87 -2.09 11.98 -14.86
C GLU A 87 -3.19 10.91 -14.78
N ALA A 88 -3.21 10.09 -13.73
CA ALA A 88 -4.22 9.07 -13.53
C ALA A 88 -5.66 9.64 -13.51
N ARG A 89 -5.85 10.81 -12.90
CA ARG A 89 -7.15 11.51 -12.88
C ARG A 89 -7.67 11.83 -14.28
N ARG A 90 -6.79 12.16 -15.23
CA ARG A 90 -7.18 12.44 -16.64
C ARG A 90 -7.66 11.18 -17.38
N HIS A 91 -7.33 10.02 -16.85
CA HIS A 91 -7.72 8.72 -17.41
C HIS A 91 -8.92 8.10 -16.69
N LEU A 92 -9.60 8.84 -15.79
CA LEU A 92 -10.84 8.38 -15.19
C LEU A 92 -11.91 8.17 -16.26
N PRO A 93 -12.56 6.98 -16.30
CA PRO A 93 -13.65 6.76 -17.23
C PRO A 93 -14.87 7.60 -16.83
N ARG A 94 -15.66 8.03 -17.82
CA ARG A 94 -16.91 8.76 -17.57
C ARG A 94 -18.00 7.90 -16.95
N GLN A 95 -17.94 6.59 -17.16
CA GLN A 95 -18.86 5.60 -16.60
C GLN A 95 -18.08 4.71 -15.63
N LEU A 96 -18.56 4.61 -14.39
CA LEU A 96 -17.90 3.91 -13.29
C LEU A 96 -18.34 2.45 -13.15
N ASP A 97 -18.54 1.78 -14.29
CA ASP A 97 -19.08 0.42 -14.32
C ASP A 97 -18.01 -0.59 -13.86
N ARG A 98 -17.00 -0.84 -14.68
CA ARG A 98 -15.82 -1.66 -14.32
C ARG A 98 -14.55 -1.08 -14.90
N PHE A 99 -13.60 -0.76 -14.05
CA PHE A 99 -12.32 -0.23 -14.51
C PHE A 99 -11.20 -0.48 -13.50
N THR A 100 -9.97 -0.41 -14.00
CA THR A 100 -8.76 -0.60 -13.19
C THR A 100 -7.91 0.65 -13.26
N LEU A 101 -7.43 1.12 -12.12
CA LEU A 101 -6.47 2.22 -12.05
C LEU A 101 -5.20 1.80 -11.33
N SER A 102 -4.08 2.36 -11.76
CA SER A 102 -2.82 2.32 -11.02
C SER A 102 -2.42 3.74 -10.66
N PHE A 103 -2.75 4.18 -9.45
CA PHE A 103 -2.56 5.56 -9.02
C PHE A 103 -2.03 5.63 -7.58
N PRO A 104 -1.32 6.70 -7.22
CA PRO A 104 -0.89 6.94 -5.85
C PRO A 104 -2.07 7.12 -4.91
N VAL A 105 -1.97 6.52 -3.73
CA VAL A 105 -2.95 6.67 -2.65
C VAL A 105 -2.24 7.29 -1.45
N ALA A 106 -2.95 8.15 -0.74
CA ALA A 106 -2.44 8.81 0.45
C ALA A 106 -3.57 9.07 1.43
N ALA A 107 -3.34 8.75 2.71
CA ALA A 107 -4.23 9.10 3.81
C ALA A 107 -3.45 9.21 5.12
N VAL A 108 -4.04 9.88 6.11
CA VAL A 108 -3.53 9.85 7.50
C VAL A 108 -4.24 8.74 8.24
N VAL A 109 -3.49 7.71 8.65
CA VAL A 109 -3.99 6.57 9.44
C VAL A 109 -3.36 6.65 10.83
N GLU A 110 -4.17 6.69 11.89
CA GLU A 110 -3.68 6.77 13.27
C GLU A 110 -2.68 7.93 13.52
N GLY A 111 -2.90 9.06 12.83
CA GLY A 111 -2.04 10.25 12.91
C GLY A 111 -0.74 10.16 12.10
N VAL A 112 -0.54 9.10 11.31
CA VAL A 112 0.64 8.91 10.46
C VAL A 112 0.24 9.01 8.99
N PRO A 113 0.84 9.91 8.20
CA PRO A 113 0.67 9.92 6.75
C PRO A 113 1.23 8.64 6.14
N ILE A 114 0.38 7.90 5.44
CA ILE A 114 0.76 6.74 4.63
C ILE A 114 0.58 7.11 3.17
N ILE A 115 1.64 6.93 2.37
CA ILE A 115 1.58 7.14 0.92
C ILE A 115 2.16 5.93 0.19
N GLY A 116 1.63 5.64 -1.00
CA GLY A 116 2.17 4.60 -1.85
C GLY A 116 1.39 4.47 -3.15
N ARG A 117 1.74 3.46 -3.95
CA ARG A 117 1.04 3.16 -5.20
C ARG A 117 0.83 1.64 -5.28
N PRO A 118 -0.40 1.12 -5.13
CA PRO A 118 -0.68 -0.28 -5.43
C PRO A 118 -0.44 -0.53 -6.94
N HIS A 119 -0.25 -1.80 -7.31
CA HIS A 119 -0.08 -2.12 -8.73
C HIS A 119 -1.37 -1.85 -9.51
N ALA A 120 -2.51 -2.20 -8.91
CA ALA A 120 -3.82 -1.87 -9.43
C ALA A 120 -4.88 -1.79 -8.32
N VAL A 121 -5.89 -0.96 -8.53
CA VAL A 121 -7.15 -0.91 -7.79
C VAL A 121 -8.26 -1.13 -8.80
N TYR A 122 -9.06 -2.17 -8.58
CA TYR A 122 -10.18 -2.54 -9.43
C TYR A 122 -11.47 -2.00 -8.82
N PHE A 123 -12.22 -1.29 -9.65
CA PHE A 123 -13.52 -0.72 -9.32
C PHE A 123 -14.62 -1.48 -10.05
N GLU A 124 -15.71 -1.73 -9.34
CA GLU A 124 -16.93 -2.35 -9.86
C GLU A 124 -18.12 -1.68 -9.17
N ASP A 125 -19.09 -1.20 -9.96
CA ASP A 125 -20.32 -0.57 -9.49
C ASP A 125 -20.04 0.57 -8.47
N GLY A 126 -19.08 1.45 -8.79
CA GLY A 126 -18.69 2.56 -7.91
C GLY A 126 -17.88 2.19 -6.65
N HIS A 127 -17.65 0.90 -6.38
CA HIS A 127 -16.94 0.42 -5.20
C HIS A 127 -15.54 -0.12 -5.52
N VAL A 128 -14.63 -0.11 -4.54
CA VAL A 128 -13.34 -0.81 -4.67
C VAL A 128 -13.57 -2.31 -4.53
N ALA A 129 -13.60 -3.04 -5.64
CA ALA A 129 -13.80 -4.48 -5.65
C ALA A 129 -12.52 -5.26 -5.33
N ALA A 130 -11.35 -4.78 -5.76
CA ALA A 130 -10.08 -5.40 -5.39
C ALA A 130 -8.89 -4.44 -5.34
N ILE A 131 -7.93 -4.75 -4.48
CA ILE A 131 -6.61 -4.10 -4.41
C ILE A 131 -5.56 -5.15 -4.77
N VAL A 132 -4.77 -4.89 -5.81
CA VAL A 132 -3.86 -5.88 -6.38
C VAL A 132 -2.41 -5.47 -6.21
N LEU A 133 -1.59 -6.39 -5.71
CA LEU A 133 -0.14 -6.28 -5.69
C LEU A 133 0.52 -7.42 -6.46
N GLY A 134 1.47 -7.08 -7.32
CA GLY A 134 2.38 -8.05 -7.94
C GLY A 134 3.69 -8.17 -7.17
N LYS A 135 4.28 -9.37 -7.12
CA LYS A 135 5.66 -9.56 -6.66
C LYS A 135 6.37 -10.72 -7.35
N ILE A 136 7.69 -10.58 -7.46
CA ILE A 136 8.58 -11.67 -7.87
C ILE A 136 9.18 -12.31 -6.62
N THR A 137 9.16 -13.64 -6.53
CA THR A 137 9.70 -14.40 -5.41
C THR A 137 9.99 -15.85 -5.78
N MET A 138 11.02 -16.43 -5.16
CA MET A 138 11.35 -17.86 -5.30
C MET A 138 10.28 -18.78 -4.68
N ARG A 139 9.43 -18.27 -3.79
CA ARG A 139 8.42 -19.03 -3.04
C ARG A 139 7.03 -18.44 -3.24
N PRO A 140 6.46 -18.49 -4.46
CA PRO A 140 5.19 -17.83 -4.77
C PRO A 140 4.02 -18.38 -3.95
N SER A 141 4.05 -19.67 -3.59
CA SER A 141 3.03 -20.31 -2.76
C SER A 141 2.97 -19.84 -1.30
N LYS A 142 3.95 -19.06 -0.83
CA LYS A 142 3.99 -18.55 0.54
C LYS A 142 3.55 -17.08 0.60
N LEU A 143 2.52 -16.85 1.41
CA LEU A 143 2.11 -15.51 1.86
C LEU A 143 2.86 -15.17 3.14
N TYR A 144 3.67 -14.11 3.13
CA TYR A 144 4.43 -13.63 4.28
C TYR A 144 3.65 -12.53 5.01
N ASP A 145 3.94 -12.33 6.30
CA ASP A 145 3.34 -11.26 7.10
C ASP A 145 3.61 -9.87 6.50
N SER A 146 4.79 -9.68 5.91
CA SER A 146 5.15 -8.46 5.18
C SER A 146 4.25 -8.20 3.97
N ASP A 147 3.75 -9.25 3.31
CA ASP A 147 2.80 -9.09 2.20
C ASP A 147 1.42 -8.69 2.71
N ARG A 148 0.97 -9.32 3.81
CA ARG A 148 -0.30 -8.99 4.47
C ARG A 148 -0.32 -7.53 4.89
N VAL A 149 0.76 -7.08 5.54
CA VAL A 149 0.91 -5.69 5.99
C VAL A 149 0.89 -4.70 4.83
N LYS A 150 1.50 -5.02 3.68
CA LYS A 150 1.38 -4.17 2.49
C LYS A 150 -0.07 -4.06 2.01
N LEU A 151 -0.76 -5.19 1.89
CA LEU A 151 -2.15 -5.22 1.46
C LEU A 151 -3.06 -4.44 2.43
N TYR A 152 -2.92 -4.69 3.73
CA TYR A 152 -3.68 -4.01 4.78
C TYR A 152 -3.39 -2.51 4.82
N ALA A 153 -2.12 -2.10 4.69
CA ALA A 153 -1.77 -0.68 4.65
C ALA A 153 -2.40 0.02 3.43
N TYR A 154 -2.43 -0.62 2.25
CA TYR A 154 -3.13 -0.05 1.09
C TYR A 154 -4.64 0.02 1.29
N ALA A 155 -5.25 -1.03 1.86
CA ALA A 155 -6.69 -1.06 2.16
C ALA A 155 -7.09 0.06 3.12
N LEU A 156 -6.38 0.21 4.24
CA LEU A 156 -6.58 1.30 5.18
C LEU A 156 -6.34 2.67 4.54
N THR A 157 -5.28 2.81 3.73
CA THR A 157 -4.99 4.10 3.08
C THR A 157 -6.12 4.51 2.15
N LEU A 158 -6.67 3.58 1.37
CA LEU A 158 -7.83 3.84 0.51
C LEU A 158 -9.09 4.15 1.34
N ALA A 159 -9.39 3.35 2.38
CA ALA A 159 -10.54 3.58 3.23
C ALA A 159 -10.50 4.96 3.92
N TYR A 160 -9.36 5.34 4.50
CA TYR A 160 -9.18 6.64 5.15
C TYR A 160 -9.12 7.82 4.17
N ALA A 161 -8.72 7.58 2.91
CA ALA A 161 -8.84 8.58 1.84
C ALA A 161 -10.30 8.79 1.39
N GLY A 162 -11.23 7.93 1.81
CA GLY A 162 -12.65 8.02 1.48
C GLY A 162 -13.08 7.12 0.31
N PHE A 163 -12.23 6.19 -0.14
CA PHE A 163 -12.63 5.23 -1.16
C PHE A 163 -13.66 4.24 -0.59
N PRO A 164 -14.72 3.91 -1.34
CA PRO A 164 -15.78 3.04 -0.87
C PRO A 164 -15.37 1.56 -0.93
N LEU A 165 -14.73 1.08 0.15
CA LEU A 165 -14.44 -0.33 0.36
C LEU A 165 -15.64 -1.03 1.04
N THR A 166 -15.82 -2.31 0.77
CA THR A 166 -16.88 -3.14 1.36
C THR A 166 -16.30 -4.43 1.92
N SER A 167 -17.07 -5.18 2.70
CA SER A 167 -16.65 -6.52 3.16
C SER A 167 -16.42 -7.53 2.02
N ARG A 168 -16.84 -7.20 0.79
CA ARG A 168 -16.58 -7.99 -0.43
C ARG A 168 -15.29 -7.57 -1.14
N THR A 169 -14.68 -6.46 -0.76
CA THR A 169 -13.40 -6.01 -1.32
C THR A 169 -12.33 -7.07 -1.07
N ARG A 170 -11.60 -7.42 -2.13
CA ARG A 170 -10.54 -8.44 -2.10
C ARG A 170 -9.16 -7.81 -2.06
N LEU A 171 -8.31 -8.28 -1.17
CA LEU A 171 -6.90 -7.91 -1.16
C LEU A 171 -6.10 -9.03 -1.83
N VAL A 172 -5.58 -8.75 -3.02
CA VAL A 172 -5.03 -9.74 -3.93
C VAL A 172 -3.52 -9.57 -4.04
N LEU A 173 -2.78 -10.63 -3.74
CA LEU A 173 -1.35 -10.74 -4.03
C LEU A 173 -1.11 -11.75 -5.14
N VAL A 174 -0.56 -11.29 -6.25
CA VAL A 174 -0.06 -12.14 -7.33
C VAL A 174 1.44 -12.29 -7.17
N ALA A 175 1.90 -13.49 -6.85
CA ALA A 175 3.30 -13.81 -6.61
C ALA A 175 3.81 -14.78 -7.68
N ALA A 176 4.93 -14.48 -8.33
CA ALA A 176 5.50 -15.34 -9.38
C ALA A 176 7.03 -15.47 -9.27
N LYS A 177 7.62 -16.50 -9.90
CA LYS A 177 9.07 -16.73 -9.90
C LYS A 177 9.84 -15.76 -10.80
N ASP A 178 9.19 -15.23 -11.83
CA ASP A 178 9.78 -14.34 -12.83
C ASP A 178 8.72 -13.39 -13.40
N ASN A 179 9.17 -12.41 -14.20
CA ASN A 179 8.31 -11.40 -14.80
C ASN A 179 7.28 -11.99 -15.78
N LYS A 180 7.66 -12.99 -16.58
CA LYS A 180 6.77 -13.59 -17.58
C LYS A 180 5.57 -14.22 -16.88
N LYS A 181 5.83 -15.05 -15.87
CA LYS A 181 4.78 -15.70 -15.07
C LYS A 181 3.94 -14.69 -14.28
N LEU A 182 4.52 -13.57 -13.84
CA LEU A 182 3.77 -12.50 -13.17
C LEU A 182 2.78 -11.84 -14.14
N ILE A 183 3.24 -11.48 -15.33
CA ILE A 183 2.41 -10.87 -16.38
C ILE A 183 1.30 -11.84 -16.78
N ASP A 184 1.63 -13.10 -17.07
CA ASP A 184 0.66 -14.14 -17.44
C ASP A 184 -0.44 -14.28 -16.36
N ALA A 185 -0.04 -14.33 -15.09
CA ALA A 185 -0.98 -14.43 -13.97
C ALA A 185 -1.86 -13.17 -13.84
N LEU A 186 -1.29 -11.97 -13.96
CA LEU A 186 -2.03 -10.70 -13.91
C LEU A 186 -3.00 -10.53 -15.09
N SER A 187 -2.60 -10.92 -16.30
CA SER A 187 -3.45 -10.83 -17.50
C SER A 187 -4.63 -11.79 -17.44
N SER A 188 -4.50 -12.92 -16.75
CA SER A 188 -5.60 -13.88 -16.54
C SER A 188 -6.47 -13.58 -15.33
N LEU A 189 -6.11 -12.59 -14.52
CA LEU A 189 -6.82 -12.26 -13.29
C LEU A 189 -8.09 -11.47 -13.61
N ASP A 190 -9.25 -12.00 -13.22
CA ASP A 190 -10.44 -11.20 -12.97
C ASP A 190 -10.40 -10.74 -11.49
N PRO A 191 -10.07 -9.47 -11.20
CA PRO A 191 -9.89 -9.03 -9.82
C PRO A 191 -11.20 -9.06 -9.02
N GLY A 192 -12.35 -8.82 -9.67
CA GLY A 192 -13.68 -8.80 -9.04
C GLY A 192 -14.15 -10.19 -8.60
N SER A 193 -13.62 -11.25 -9.20
CA SER A 193 -13.95 -12.64 -8.84
C SER A 193 -12.74 -13.47 -8.38
N ALA A 194 -11.60 -12.81 -8.13
CA ALA A 194 -10.32 -13.45 -7.81
C ALA A 194 -10.44 -14.54 -6.75
N ARG A 195 -9.86 -15.71 -7.04
CA ARG A 195 -9.80 -16.86 -6.15
C ARG A 195 -8.35 -17.25 -5.85
N PRO A 196 -8.08 -17.84 -4.68
CA PRO A 196 -6.77 -18.43 -4.40
C PRO A 196 -6.38 -19.43 -5.48
N PHE A 197 -5.17 -19.30 -6.01
CA PHE A 197 -4.63 -20.14 -7.06
C PHE A 197 -3.17 -20.49 -6.79
N ARG A 198 -2.77 -21.70 -7.16
CA ARG A 198 -1.37 -22.15 -7.13
C ARG A 198 -1.10 -22.91 -8.42
N GLY A 199 -0.20 -22.38 -9.24
CA GLY A 199 0.20 -22.97 -10.51
C GLY A 199 1.71 -23.10 -10.62
N ASP A 200 2.18 -23.49 -11.82
CA ASP A 200 3.61 -23.63 -12.07
C ASP A 200 4.31 -22.26 -11.99
N GLY A 201 4.93 -21.99 -10.83
CA GLY A 201 5.76 -20.81 -10.60
C GLY A 201 4.99 -19.52 -10.37
N ALA A 202 3.67 -19.58 -10.18
CA ALA A 202 2.86 -18.44 -9.76
C ALA A 202 1.78 -18.86 -8.75
N ALA A 203 1.36 -17.93 -7.90
CA ALA A 203 0.26 -18.11 -6.98
C ALA A 203 -0.51 -16.79 -6.80
N ILE A 204 -1.82 -16.91 -6.64
CA ILE A 204 -2.71 -15.80 -6.28
C ILE A 204 -3.16 -16.07 -4.85
N HIS A 205 -2.90 -15.11 -3.97
CA HIS A 205 -3.42 -15.10 -2.61
C HIS A 205 -4.51 -14.06 -2.52
N VAL A 206 -5.62 -14.40 -1.87
CA VAL A 206 -6.76 -13.50 -1.69
C VAL A 206 -7.08 -13.43 -0.20
N LEU A 207 -7.11 -12.21 0.33
CA LEU A 207 -7.59 -11.92 1.68
C LEU A 207 -8.90 -11.14 1.57
N ALA A 208 -9.79 -11.33 2.55
CA ALA A 208 -10.97 -10.49 2.69
C ALA A 208 -10.56 -9.15 3.30
N HIS A 209 -11.21 -8.07 2.87
CA HIS A 209 -11.12 -6.79 3.55
C HIS A 209 -11.82 -6.88 4.91
N ASP A 210 -11.08 -6.50 5.96
CA ASP A 210 -11.58 -6.37 7.32
C ASP A 210 -10.82 -5.23 7.99
N VAL A 211 -11.47 -4.07 8.06
CA VAL A 211 -10.86 -2.84 8.59
C VAL A 211 -10.36 -3.00 10.02
N HIS A 212 -10.99 -3.84 10.84
CA HIS A 212 -10.58 -4.04 12.23
C HIS A 212 -9.28 -4.84 12.32
N VAL A 213 -9.20 -5.96 11.61
CA VAL A 213 -7.97 -6.79 11.54
C VAL A 213 -6.82 -6.02 10.91
N GLU A 214 -7.12 -5.27 9.85
CA GLU A 214 -6.15 -4.41 9.15
C GLU A 214 -5.60 -3.35 10.10
N LEU A 215 -6.48 -2.61 10.78
CA LEU A 215 -6.10 -1.54 11.70
C LEU A 215 -5.32 -2.10 12.90
N GLU A 216 -5.77 -3.19 13.51
CA GLU A 216 -5.04 -3.84 14.60
C GLU A 216 -3.61 -4.20 14.19
N THR A 217 -3.45 -4.77 12.99
CA THR A 217 -2.14 -5.17 12.45
C THR A 217 -1.25 -3.95 12.20
N VAL A 218 -1.78 -2.89 11.58
CA VAL A 218 -0.99 -1.74 11.15
C VAL A 218 -0.72 -0.75 12.28
N SER A 219 -1.66 -0.56 13.22
CA SER A 219 -1.54 0.40 14.34
C SER A 219 -0.31 0.16 15.21
N ASN A 220 0.01 -1.10 15.51
CA ASN A 220 1.22 -1.44 16.27
C ASN A 220 2.52 -1.05 15.51
N LEU A 221 2.50 -1.12 14.18
CA LEU A 221 3.62 -0.68 13.36
C LEU A 221 3.72 0.85 13.34
N LEU A 222 2.59 1.55 13.24
CA LEU A 222 2.53 3.02 13.27
C LEU A 222 2.99 3.61 14.61
N ALA A 223 2.75 2.93 15.73
CA ALA A 223 3.25 3.34 17.04
C ALA A 223 4.78 3.50 17.10
N TYR A 224 5.53 2.67 16.36
CA TYR A 224 7.00 2.81 16.23
C TYR A 224 7.39 4.10 15.51
N TRP A 225 6.69 4.46 14.43
CA TRP A 225 6.95 5.67 13.66
C TRP A 225 6.58 6.94 14.42
N LYS A 226 5.55 6.87 15.28
CA LYS A 226 5.21 7.94 16.21
C LYS A 226 6.21 8.10 17.36
N GLY A 227 7.18 7.19 17.51
CA GLY A 227 8.13 7.20 18.62
C GLY A 227 7.56 6.67 19.94
N ASN A 228 6.34 6.12 19.94
CA ASN A 228 5.66 5.62 21.14
C ASN A 228 6.27 4.31 21.68
N ARG A 229 7.18 3.70 20.92
CA ARG A 229 7.95 2.52 21.36
C ARG A 229 9.31 2.43 20.69
N ALA A 230 10.19 1.65 21.29
CA ALA A 230 11.49 1.29 20.73
C ALA A 230 11.35 0.29 19.56
N SER A 231 12.39 0.21 18.73
CA SER A 231 12.57 -0.84 17.73
C SER A 231 12.89 -2.17 18.39
N THR A 232 12.34 -3.24 17.82
CA THR A 232 12.60 -4.62 18.24
C THR A 232 13.42 -5.38 17.20
N ALA A 233 14.31 -6.26 17.67
CA ALA A 233 15.01 -7.20 16.81
C ALA A 233 14.17 -8.47 16.64
N ARG A 234 14.06 -8.97 15.40
CA ARG A 234 13.49 -10.28 15.12
C ARG A 234 14.61 -11.27 14.83
N GLN A 235 14.79 -12.24 15.72
CA GLN A 235 15.75 -13.32 15.52
C GLN A 235 15.27 -14.28 14.42
N GLY A 236 16.18 -14.67 13.54
CA GLY A 236 15.86 -15.56 12.43
C GLY A 236 17.09 -15.98 11.62
N PRO A 237 16.96 -16.93 10.69
CA PRO A 237 18.07 -17.45 9.90
C PRO A 237 18.77 -16.39 9.03
N TRP A 238 18.08 -15.29 8.71
CA TRP A 238 18.63 -14.16 7.96
C TRP A 238 19.54 -13.23 8.79
N CYS A 239 19.64 -13.43 10.11
CA CYS A 239 20.53 -12.64 10.95
C CYS A 239 22.01 -12.87 10.60
N SER A 240 22.38 -14.07 10.17
CA SER A 240 23.77 -14.42 9.82
C SER A 240 24.31 -13.61 8.64
N SER A 241 23.44 -13.25 7.70
CA SER A 241 23.74 -12.46 6.50
C SER A 241 23.28 -11.00 6.61
N CYS A 242 22.88 -10.55 7.81
CA CYS A 242 22.44 -9.17 8.01
C CYS A 242 23.65 -8.23 8.05
N PRO A 243 23.67 -7.13 7.28
CA PRO A 243 24.79 -6.18 7.27
C PRO A 243 25.00 -5.49 8.62
N PHE A 244 23.97 -5.47 9.48
CA PHE A 244 24.02 -4.85 10.81
C PHE A 244 24.14 -5.87 11.95
N ARG A 245 24.51 -7.12 11.65
CA ARG A 245 24.60 -8.19 12.66
C ARG A 245 25.43 -7.79 13.89
N GLU A 246 26.54 -7.09 13.67
CA GLU A 246 27.44 -6.65 14.74
C GLU A 246 26.82 -5.60 15.67
N LEU A 247 25.86 -4.81 15.17
CA LEU A 247 25.14 -3.80 15.95
C LEU A 247 23.99 -4.42 16.78
N CYS A 248 23.52 -5.59 16.40
CA CYS A 248 22.45 -6.33 17.08
C CYS A 248 22.98 -7.21 18.23
N LYS A 249 24.23 -7.04 18.67
CA LYS A 249 24.79 -7.78 19.81
C LYS A 249 24.21 -7.23 21.12
N ASN A 250 23.02 -7.72 21.46
CA ASN A 250 22.43 -7.80 22.81
C ASN A 250 21.31 -8.84 22.76
#